data_AF-A0A4S3JM14-F1
#
_entry.id   AF-A0A4S3JM14-F1
#
_cell.length_a   1.000
_cell.length_b   1.000
_cell.length_c   1.000
_cell.angle_alpha   90.00
_cell.angle_beta   90.00
_cell.angle_gamma   90.00
#
_symmetry.space_group_name_H-M   'P 1'
#
loop_
_entity.id
_entity.type
_entity.pdbx_description
1 polymer ?
#
loop_
_entity_poly.entity_id
_entity_poly.type
_entity_poly.pdbx_seq_one_letter_code
_entity_poly.pdbx_strand_id
1 'polypeptide(L)'
;MSLVTHAQNLSSSLLKAGLVPGSAPLIPDDFKPLTELSVRFGERQVNLGNLFRASECKQAPSVSFTPENTWSSKTYTLLLIDPDAPTPDDPKFAYWRHWVLSGLVPGMDDGDALNVLTEYLGPGPKDEYAIGLD
;
A
#
# COMPACT_ATOMS: atom_id res chain seq x y z
N MET A 1 -2.86 -6.34 -18.87
CA MET A 1 -2.13 -7.59 -18.54
C MET A 1 -3.16 -8.61 -18.07
N SER A 2 -2.94 -9.93 -18.21
CA SER A 2 -3.86 -10.89 -17.59
C SER A 2 -3.64 -10.93 -16.07
N LEU A 3 -4.68 -11.23 -15.27
CA LEU A 3 -4.54 -11.38 -13.81
C LEU A 3 -3.48 -12.45 -13.45
N VAL A 4 -3.39 -13.53 -14.23
CA VAL A 4 -2.39 -14.59 -14.03
C VAL A 4 -0.97 -14.04 -14.21
N THR A 5 -0.73 -13.30 -15.28
CA THR A 5 0.57 -12.67 -15.54
C THR A 5 0.90 -11.63 -14.47
N HIS A 6 -0.08 -10.83 -14.04
CA HIS A 6 0.10 -9.86 -12.95
C HIS A 6 0.50 -10.58 -11.66
N ALA A 7 -0.22 -11.63 -11.26
CA ALA A 7 0.06 -12.40 -10.05
C ALA A 7 1.47 -13.03 -10.06
N GLN A 8 1.92 -13.54 -11.22
CA GLN A 8 3.28 -14.06 -11.40
C GLN A 8 4.34 -12.96 -11.24
N ASN A 9 4.11 -11.79 -11.84
CA ASN A 9 5.01 -10.65 -11.74
C ASN A 9 5.07 -10.10 -10.30
N LEU A 10 3.91 -10.00 -9.62
CA LEU A 10 3.82 -9.59 -8.22
C LEU A 10 4.60 -10.55 -7.33
N SER A 11 4.39 -11.86 -7.47
CA SER A 11 5.11 -12.87 -6.69
C SER A 11 6.62 -12.77 -6.91
N SER A 12 7.05 -12.55 -8.15
CA SER A 12 8.47 -12.35 -8.49
C SER A 12 9.04 -11.07 -7.89
N SER A 13 8.25 -10.00 -7.83
CA SER A 13 8.67 -8.71 -7.23
C SER A 13 8.78 -8.82 -5.71
N LEU A 14 7.78 -9.43 -5.05
CA LEU A 14 7.78 -9.72 -3.62
C LEU A 14 9.01 -10.54 -3.19
N LEU A 15 9.35 -11.58 -3.95
CA LEU A 15 10.55 -12.38 -3.69
C LEU A 15 11.84 -11.54 -3.77
N LYS A 16 11.97 -10.69 -4.79
CA LYS A 16 13.14 -9.81 -4.95
C LYS A 16 13.26 -8.78 -3.82
N ALA A 17 12.12 -8.36 -3.27
CA ALA A 17 12.05 -7.44 -2.14
C ALA A 17 12.21 -8.12 -0.76
N GLY A 18 12.37 -9.45 -0.71
CA GLY A 18 12.42 -10.19 0.56
C GLY A 18 11.08 -10.29 1.29
N LEU A 19 9.97 -9.96 0.62
CA LEU A 19 8.60 -9.98 1.15
C LEU A 19 7.86 -11.24 0.70
N VAL A 20 8.43 -12.40 1.00
CA VAL A 20 7.85 -13.68 0.60
C VAL A 20 6.62 -13.99 1.47
N PRO A 21 5.55 -14.57 0.90
CA PRO A 21 4.52 -15.27 1.67
C PRO A 21 5.13 -16.11 2.80
N GLY A 22 4.66 -15.92 4.03
CA GLY A 22 5.16 -16.61 5.22
C GLY A 22 6.35 -15.96 5.93
N SER A 23 7.18 -15.18 5.22
CA SER A 23 8.33 -14.50 5.82
C SER A 23 7.97 -13.11 6.36
N ALA A 24 6.98 -12.46 5.75
CA ALA A 24 6.38 -11.24 6.25
C ALA A 24 5.05 -11.57 6.97
N PRO A 25 4.81 -11.10 8.21
CA PRO A 25 3.60 -11.40 8.99
C PRO A 25 2.31 -10.90 8.30
N LEU A 26 2.43 -10.03 7.31
CA LEU A 26 1.29 -9.47 6.56
C LEU A 26 0.94 -10.24 5.29
N ILE A 27 1.78 -11.17 4.84
CA ILE A 27 1.56 -11.95 3.62
C ILE A 27 1.45 -13.43 4.00
N PRO A 28 0.23 -14.00 4.06
CA PRO A 28 0.02 -15.41 4.42
C PRO A 28 0.76 -16.37 3.48
N ASP A 29 1.13 -17.55 3.96
CA ASP A 29 1.81 -18.61 3.17
C ASP A 29 1.04 -19.00 1.89
N ASP A 30 -0.29 -18.92 1.93
CA ASP A 30 -1.20 -19.27 0.84
C ASP A 30 -1.63 -18.05 0.00
N PHE A 31 -0.91 -16.93 0.10
CA PHE A 31 -1.25 -15.69 -0.61
C PHE A 31 -1.36 -15.91 -2.12
N LYS A 32 -2.60 -15.77 -2.62
CA LYS A 32 -2.96 -15.87 -4.03
C LYS A 32 -3.70 -14.62 -4.47
N PRO A 33 -3.09 -13.73 -5.27
CA PRO A 33 -3.75 -12.53 -5.77
C PRO A 33 -4.98 -12.91 -6.61
N LEU A 34 -6.16 -12.44 -6.20
CA LEU A 34 -7.43 -12.63 -6.92
C LEU A 34 -7.93 -11.35 -7.60
N THR A 35 -7.32 -10.21 -7.26
CA THR A 35 -7.59 -8.90 -7.86
C THR A 35 -6.29 -8.13 -8.01
N GLU A 36 -6.26 -7.22 -8.98
CA GLU A 36 -5.17 -6.27 -9.19
C GLU A 36 -5.55 -4.93 -8.55
N LEU A 37 -4.70 -4.46 -7.64
CA LEU A 37 -4.83 -3.16 -7.01
C LEU A 37 -4.07 -2.11 -7.81
N SER A 38 -4.79 -1.11 -8.32
CA SER A 38 -4.20 0.06 -8.97
C SER A 38 -4.02 1.16 -7.93
N VAL A 39 -2.77 1.58 -7.72
CA VAL A 39 -2.40 2.67 -6.81
C VAL A 39 -1.66 3.73 -7.60
N ARG A 40 -2.03 5.01 -7.43
CA ARG A 40 -1.39 6.13 -8.13
C ARG A 40 -1.10 7.29 -7.20
N PHE A 41 0.13 7.81 -7.26
CA PHE A 41 0.50 9.09 -6.64
C PHE A 41 0.42 10.17 -7.71
N GLY A 42 -0.65 10.97 -7.67
CA GLY A 42 -1.02 11.85 -8.77
C GLY A 42 -1.16 11.07 -10.08
N GLU A 43 -0.45 11.50 -11.12
CA GLU A 43 -0.48 10.83 -12.42
C GLU A 43 0.34 9.54 -12.49
N ARG A 44 1.20 9.27 -11.50
CA ARG A 44 2.21 8.21 -11.58
C ARG A 44 1.74 6.94 -10.89
N GLN A 45 1.69 5.85 -11.66
CA GLN A 45 1.24 4.54 -11.18
C GLN A 45 2.34 3.77 -10.44
N VAL A 46 1.95 3.15 -9.32
CA VAL A 46 2.78 2.17 -8.61
C VAL A 46 2.79 0.87 -9.41
N ASN A 47 3.99 0.44 -9.80
CA ASN A 47 4.25 -0.70 -10.67
C ASN A 47 5.37 -1.55 -10.05
N LEU A 48 4.96 -2.48 -9.18
CA LEU A 48 5.77 -3.62 -8.69
C LEU A 48 7.23 -3.28 -8.35
N GLY A 49 7.45 -2.31 -7.45
CA GLY A 49 8.78 -1.94 -6.94
C GLY A 49 9.45 -0.78 -7.67
N ASN A 50 8.74 -0.06 -8.54
CA ASN A 50 9.26 1.18 -9.11
C ASN A 50 9.46 2.27 -8.03
N LEU A 51 10.46 3.13 -8.25
CA LEU A 51 10.86 4.14 -7.27
C LEU A 51 10.03 5.41 -7.37
N PHE A 52 9.61 5.93 -6.21
CA PHE A 52 8.99 7.25 -6.07
C PHE A 52 9.88 8.15 -5.21
N ARG A 53 9.88 9.45 -5.50
CA ARG A 53 10.46 10.46 -4.62
C ARG A 53 9.46 10.75 -3.50
N ALA A 54 9.96 11.04 -2.29
CA ALA A 54 9.10 11.45 -1.17
C ALA A 54 8.21 12.66 -1.53
N SER A 55 8.70 13.56 -2.38
CA SER A 55 7.92 14.70 -2.88
C SER A 55 6.69 14.32 -3.71
N GLU A 56 6.72 13.17 -4.40
CA GLU A 56 5.59 12.64 -5.17
C GLU A 56 4.54 12.00 -4.26
N CYS A 57 4.93 11.55 -3.07
CA CYS A 57 4.07 10.84 -2.12
C CYS A 57 3.60 11.74 -0.96
N LYS A 58 3.55 13.07 -1.14
CA LYS A 58 3.09 14.00 -0.09
C LYS A 58 1.61 13.86 0.24
N GLN A 59 0.80 13.47 -0.73
CA GLN A 59 -0.63 13.25 -0.60
C GLN A 59 -0.93 11.75 -0.69
N ALA A 60 -2.06 11.34 -0.11
CA ALA A 60 -2.53 9.96 -0.21
C ALA A 60 -2.69 9.55 -1.68
N PRO A 61 -2.33 8.30 -2.04
CA PRO A 61 -2.54 7.84 -3.40
C PRO A 61 -4.01 7.57 -3.66
N SER A 62 -4.44 7.69 -4.92
CA SER A 62 -5.72 7.15 -5.33
C SER A 62 -5.62 5.64 -5.51
N VAL A 63 -6.70 4.94 -5.16
CA VAL A 63 -6.76 3.48 -5.19
C VAL A 63 -7.99 3.01 -5.96
N SER A 64 -7.81 2.03 -6.84
CA SER A 64 -8.92 1.43 -7.58
C SER A 64 -8.65 -0.05 -7.83
N PHE A 65 -9.71 -0.85 -7.88
CA PHE A 65 -9.62 -2.28 -8.15
C PHE A 65 -10.97 -2.80 -8.63
N THR A 66 -10.96 -3.97 -9.26
CA THR A 66 -12.18 -4.71 -9.63
C THR A 66 -12.39 -5.83 -8.62
N PRO A 67 -13.61 -6.08 -8.11
CA PRO A 67 -13.82 -7.14 -7.12
C PRO A 67 -13.60 -8.52 -7.75
N GLU A 68 -13.22 -9.51 -6.93
CA GLU A 68 -13.05 -10.89 -7.41
C GLU A 68 -14.37 -11.53 -7.89
N ASN A 69 -15.51 -11.01 -7.46
CA ASN A 69 -16.83 -11.43 -7.91
C ASN A 69 -17.81 -10.25 -8.02
N THR A 70 -18.76 -10.35 -8.96
CA THR A 70 -19.80 -9.32 -9.20
C THR A 70 -20.93 -9.34 -8.17
N TRP A 71 -20.93 -10.34 -7.29
CA TRP A 71 -21.88 -10.48 -6.20
C TRP A 71 -21.26 -9.93 -4.94
N SER A 72 -21.47 -8.69 -4.54
CA SER A 72 -21.05 -8.36 -3.17
C SER A 72 -21.48 -7.00 -2.61
N SER A 73 -22.06 -7.09 -1.43
CA SER A 73 -22.01 -6.11 -0.35
C SER A 73 -20.70 -6.21 0.46
N LYS A 74 -19.60 -6.63 -0.16
CA LYS A 74 -18.30 -6.82 0.51
C LYS A 74 -17.56 -5.50 0.55
N THR A 75 -16.81 -5.32 1.62
CA THR A 75 -15.91 -4.20 1.82
C THR A 75 -14.49 -4.70 2.03
N TYR A 76 -13.52 -3.93 1.58
CA TYR A 76 -12.09 -4.23 1.67
C TYR A 76 -11.42 -3.31 2.69
N THR A 77 -10.26 -3.74 3.15
CA THR A 77 -9.36 -2.94 3.99
C THR A 77 -8.06 -2.75 3.23
N LEU A 78 -7.61 -1.50 3.11
CA LEU A 78 -6.32 -1.15 2.52
C LEU A 78 -5.32 -0.92 3.65
N LEU A 79 -4.15 -1.52 3.50
CA LEU A 79 -2.99 -1.28 4.35
C LEU A 79 -1.84 -0.76 3.47
N LEU A 80 -1.40 0.48 3.70
CA LEU A 80 -0.15 1.01 3.18
C LEU A 80 0.87 1.01 4.32
N ILE A 81 1.84 0.11 4.23
CA ILE A 81 2.75 -0.22 5.32
C ILE A 81 4.19 -0.22 4.83
N ASP A 82 5.09 0.33 5.65
CA ASP A 82 6.54 0.27 5.47
C ASP A 82 7.12 -0.85 6.35
N PRO A 83 7.59 -1.97 5.76
CA PRO A 83 8.16 -3.11 6.49
C PRO A 83 9.60 -2.84 6.97
N ASP A 84 10.23 -1.75 6.54
CA ASP A 84 11.65 -1.49 6.71
C ASP A 84 11.96 -0.23 7.53
N ALA A 85 10.96 0.41 8.15
CA ALA A 85 11.18 1.60 8.96
C ALA A 85 12.14 1.39 10.18
N PRO A 86 13.05 2.34 10.47
CA PRO A 86 13.38 3.53 9.67
C PRO A 86 14.28 3.23 8.47
N THR A 87 15.03 2.12 8.47
CA THR A 87 15.86 1.68 7.35
C THR A 87 15.85 0.15 7.23
N PRO A 88 15.98 -0.40 6.00
CA PRO A 88 16.07 -1.84 5.77
C PRO A 88 17.15 -2.57 6.58
N ASP A 89 18.23 -1.87 6.92
CA ASP A 89 19.35 -2.42 7.70
C ASP A 89 19.07 -2.49 9.22
N ASP A 90 18.21 -1.61 9.76
CA ASP A 90 17.80 -1.58 11.17
C ASP A 90 16.27 -1.37 11.28
N PRO A 91 15.44 -2.35 10.88
CA PRO A 91 13.99 -2.18 10.74
C PRO A 91 13.25 -2.29 12.09
N LYS A 92 13.71 -1.56 13.11
CA LYS A 92 13.16 -1.60 14.47
C LYS A 92 11.72 -1.08 14.60
N PHE A 93 11.26 -0.30 13.62
CA PHE A 93 9.89 0.19 13.51
C PHE A 93 9.15 -0.45 12.34
N ALA A 94 9.61 -1.62 11.89
CA ALA A 94 9.00 -2.39 10.82
C ALA A 94 7.47 -2.47 10.95
N TYR A 95 6.83 -2.49 9.79
CA TYR A 95 5.38 -2.46 9.64
C TYR A 95 4.75 -1.13 10.08
N TRP A 96 5.46 -0.04 9.80
CA TRP A 96 4.95 1.31 10.03
C TRP A 96 3.73 1.58 9.14
N ARG A 97 2.62 1.97 9.76
CA ARG A 97 1.36 2.22 9.07
C ARG A 97 1.34 3.64 8.50
N HIS A 98 1.55 3.77 7.20
CA HIS A 98 1.41 5.04 6.50
C HIS A 98 -0.05 5.40 6.26
N TRP A 99 -0.91 4.41 5.99
CA TRP A 99 -2.34 4.64 5.75
C TRP A 99 -3.12 3.36 5.94
N VAL A 100 -4.23 3.42 6.68
CA VAL A 100 -5.13 2.27 6.85
C VAL A 100 -6.57 2.73 6.69
N LEU A 101 -7.24 2.14 5.71
CA LEU A 101 -8.65 2.37 5.41
C LEU A 101 -9.44 1.07 5.55
N SER A 102 -10.65 1.16 6.06
CA SER A 102 -11.62 0.07 6.03
C SER A 102 -12.92 0.54 5.38
N GLY A 103 -13.69 -0.41 4.85
CA GLY A 103 -14.96 -0.10 4.19
C GLY A 103 -14.84 0.20 2.70
N LEU A 104 -13.68 -0.06 2.08
CA LEU A 104 -13.48 0.19 0.64
C LEU A 104 -14.42 -0.65 -0.20
N VAL A 105 -15.10 -0.02 -1.16
CA VAL A 105 -15.96 -0.68 -2.14
C VAL A 105 -15.38 -0.43 -3.53
N PRO A 106 -15.32 -1.45 -4.42
CA PRO A 106 -14.85 -1.24 -5.78
C PRO A 106 -15.68 -0.19 -6.54
N GLY A 107 -15.00 0.72 -7.23
CA GLY A 107 -15.65 1.78 -8.03
C GLY A 107 -16.23 2.93 -7.20
N MET A 108 -15.95 2.96 -5.90
CA MET A 108 -16.32 4.06 -5.00
C MET A 108 -15.17 5.07 -4.95
N ASP A 109 -15.48 6.36 -5.06
CA ASP A 109 -14.51 7.43 -4.85
C ASP A 109 -14.31 7.67 -3.34
N ASP A 110 -13.18 8.29 -2.97
CA ASP A 110 -12.77 8.57 -1.58
C ASP A 110 -13.79 9.40 -0.75
N GLY A 111 -14.87 9.88 -1.36
CA GLY A 111 -15.91 10.71 -0.74
C GLY A 111 -17.10 9.97 -0.13
N ASP A 112 -17.25 8.67 -0.38
CA ASP A 112 -18.19 7.85 0.38
C ASP A 112 -17.59 7.48 1.74
N ALA A 113 -18.42 7.10 2.72
CA ALA A 113 -18.04 6.94 4.13
C ALA A 113 -17.00 5.82 4.37
N LEU A 114 -15.75 6.06 3.99
CA LEU A 114 -14.59 5.24 4.31
C LEU A 114 -14.22 5.49 5.77
N ASN A 115 -13.96 4.40 6.49
CA ASN A 115 -13.51 4.49 7.86
C ASN A 115 -11.97 4.52 7.88
N VAL A 116 -11.42 5.71 8.10
CA VAL A 116 -9.97 5.96 8.22
C VAL A 116 -9.50 5.47 9.58
N LEU A 117 -8.79 4.35 9.60
CA LEU A 117 -8.23 3.77 10.82
C LEU A 117 -6.83 4.32 11.15
N THR A 118 -6.11 4.81 10.13
CA THR A 118 -4.84 5.53 10.28
C THR A 118 -4.75 6.55 9.16
N GLU A 119 -4.66 7.82 9.53
CA GLU A 119 -4.51 8.94 8.60
C GLU A 119 -3.27 8.79 7.73
N TYR A 120 -3.36 9.28 6.49
CA TYR A 120 -2.25 9.21 5.56
C TYR A 120 -1.07 10.04 6.07
N LEU A 121 0.08 9.38 6.21
CA LEU A 121 1.37 10.03 6.43
C LEU A 121 2.32 9.60 5.32
N GLY A 122 2.83 10.56 4.54
CA GLY A 122 3.76 10.26 3.44
C GLY A 122 5.07 9.62 3.90
N PRO A 123 5.79 8.94 2.99
CA PRO A 123 7.09 8.35 3.27
C PRO A 123 8.17 9.42 3.44
N GLY A 124 9.16 9.10 4.27
CA GLY A 124 10.25 9.98 4.64
C GLY A 124 10.16 10.42 6.10
N PRO A 125 11.30 10.62 6.78
CA PRO A 125 11.31 11.15 8.13
C PRO A 125 10.55 12.49 8.14
N LYS A 126 9.73 12.72 9.18
CA LYS A 126 9.28 14.08 9.45
C LYS A 126 10.52 14.93 9.61
N ASP A 127 10.52 16.14 9.04
CA ASP A 127 11.49 17.16 9.43
C ASP A 127 11.29 17.43 10.93
N GLU A 128 11.91 16.64 11.81
CA GLU A 128 12.24 17.09 13.15
C GLU A 128 13.23 18.22 12.94
N TYR A 129 12.75 19.47 12.84
CA TYR A 129 13.39 20.76 13.17
C TYR A 129 12.58 21.91 12.53
N ALA A 130 11.35 22.10 12.99
CA ALA A 130 10.71 23.41 12.99
C ALA A 130 10.23 23.77 14.41
N ILE A 131 11.04 23.41 15.42
CA ILE A 131 11.09 24.17 16.67
C ILE A 131 11.93 25.41 16.38
N GLY A 132 11.30 26.38 15.72
CA GLY A 132 11.74 27.77 15.76
C GLY A 132 11.42 28.32 17.14
N LEU A 133 12.41 28.24 18.04
CA LEU A 133 12.54 29.22 19.10
C LEU A 133 13.04 30.52 18.45
N ASP A 134 12.12 31.45 18.20
CA ASP A 134 12.19 32.88 18.59
C ASP A 134 10.80 33.51 18.37
#